data_AF-A0A966QN00-F1
#
_entry.id   AF-A0A966QN00-F1
#
_cell.length_a   1.000
_cell.length_b   1.000
_cell.length_c   1.000
_cell.angle_alpha   90.00
_cell.angle_beta   90.00
_cell.angle_gamma   90.00
#
_symmetry.space_group_name_H-M   'P 1'
#
loop_
_entity.id
_entity.type
_entity.pdbx_description
1 polymer ?
#
loop_
_entity_poly.entity_id
_entity_poly.type
_entity_poly.pdbx_seq_one_letter_code
_entity_poly.pdbx_strand_id
1 'polypeptide(L)'
;MGEGWTVLKIRGIPLRIHPTWFVILVMATLAFQQHYTQALEPAPAVPLRWGLALLTALLLFVSVLLHELGHSLVALSQGVKVRSITLFLLGGVASVERECSTAR
;
A
#
# COMPACT_ATOMS: atom_id res chain seq x y z
N MET A 1 -8.93 7.97 -16.08
CA MET A 1 -9.85 7.43 -15.06
C MET A 1 -9.71 5.91 -15.07
N GLY A 2 -8.68 5.37 -14.40
CA GLY A 2 -8.37 3.93 -14.44
C GLY A 2 -9.22 3.18 -13.42
N GLU A 3 -9.96 2.17 -13.87
CA GLU A 3 -10.78 1.32 -13.01
C GLU A 3 -9.91 0.51 -12.05
N GLY A 4 -9.76 0.98 -10.81
CA GLY A 4 -9.26 0.15 -9.72
C GLY A 4 -10.31 -0.89 -9.34
N TRP A 5 -9.93 -2.17 -9.32
CA TRP A 5 -10.83 -3.23 -8.87
C TRP A 5 -11.06 -3.12 -7.37
N THR A 6 -12.32 -3.16 -6.95
CA THR A 6 -12.68 -3.19 -5.53
C THR A 6 -12.40 -4.59 -5.00
N VAL A 7 -11.38 -4.72 -4.15
CA VAL A 7 -10.92 -6.03 -3.65
C VAL A 7 -11.52 -6.32 -2.27
N LEU A 8 -11.78 -5.29 -1.47
CA LEU A 8 -12.29 -5.46 -0.11
C LEU A 8 -13.14 -4.25 0.31
N LYS A 9 -14.05 -4.43 1.28
CA LYS A 9 -14.68 -3.32 2.01
C LYS A 9 -14.30 -3.44 3.48
N ILE A 10 -13.59 -2.44 4.01
CA ILE A 10 -13.26 -2.37 5.44
C ILE A 10 -14.10 -1.26 6.06
N ARG A 11 -15.00 -1.59 7.00
CA ARG A 11 -15.86 -0.62 7.73
C ARG A 11 -16.59 0.39 6.83
N GLY A 12 -17.04 -0.05 5.64
CA GLY A 12 -17.77 0.80 4.69
C GLY A 12 -16.89 1.53 3.67
N ILE A 13 -15.57 1.49 3.82
CA ILE A 13 -14.62 2.08 2.87
C ILE A 13 -14.26 1.03 1.80
N PRO A 14 -14.59 1.25 0.51
CA PRO A 14 -14.17 0.36 -0.57
C PRO A 14 -12.65 0.48 -0.79
N LEU A 15 -11.95 -0.63 -0.64
CA LEU A 15 -10.53 -0.80 -0.93
C LEU A 15 -10.36 -1.16 -2.40
N ARG A 16 -9.75 -0.27 -3.18
CA ARG A 16 -9.48 -0.50 -4.60
C ARG A 16 -7.99 -0.72 -4.83
N ILE A 17 -7.64 -1.74 -5.63
CA ILE A 17 -6.27 -2.01 -6.07
C ILE A 17 -6.16 -1.64 -7.55
N HIS A 18 -5.22 -0.73 -7.86
CA HIS A 18 -4.88 -0.38 -9.24
C HIS A 18 -3.86 -1.39 -9.81
N PRO A 19 -3.90 -1.75 -11.10
CA PRO A 19 -2.96 -2.70 -11.71
C PRO A 19 -1.47 -2.35 -11.51
N THR A 20 -1.15 -1.06 -11.43
CA THR A 20 0.22 -0.58 -11.14
C THR A 20 0.74 -1.05 -9.77
N TRP A 21 -0.14 -1.48 -8.87
CA TRP A 21 0.24 -2.11 -7.60
C TRP A 21 1.08 -3.39 -7.82
N PHE A 22 0.78 -4.19 -8.83
CA PHE A 22 1.57 -5.39 -9.12
C PHE A 22 2.97 -5.04 -9.63
N VAL A 23 3.09 -3.96 -10.41
CA VAL A 23 4.39 -3.48 -10.91
C VAL A 23 5.29 -3.08 -9.74
N ILE A 24 4.77 -2.31 -8.78
CA ILE A 24 5.55 -1.89 -7.61
C ILE A 24 5.85 -3.06 -6.68
N LEU A 25 4.95 -4.05 -6.56
CA LEU A 25 5.23 -5.26 -5.80
C LEU A 25 6.42 -6.03 -6.37
N VAL A 26 6.47 -6.20 -7.69
CA VAL A 26 7.60 -6.85 -8.37
C VAL A 26 8.89 -6.04 -8.17
N MET A 27 8.84 -4.72 -8.40
CA MET A 27 10.00 -3.84 -8.21
C MET A 27 10.52 -3.88 -6.77
N ALA A 28 9.63 -3.81 -5.77
CA ALA A 28 10.00 -3.89 -4.36
C ALA A 28 10.61 -5.26 -4.02
N THR A 29 10.01 -6.35 -4.51
CA THR A 29 10.55 -7.70 -4.31
C THR A 29 11.97 -7.83 -4.90
N LEU A 30 12.21 -7.30 -6.11
CA LEU A 30 13.55 -7.28 -6.71
C LEU A 30 14.54 -6.46 -5.88
N ALA A 31 14.13 -5.28 -5.41
CA ALA A 31 14.97 -4.42 -4.57
C ALA A 31 15.35 -5.12 -3.24
N PHE A 32 14.40 -5.75 -2.56
CA PHE A 32 14.67 -6.50 -1.33
C PHE A 32 15.52 -7.74 -1.58
N GLN A 33 15.30 -8.44 -2.70
CA GLN A 33 16.10 -9.60 -3.07
C GLN A 33 17.57 -9.21 -3.30
N GLN A 34 17.82 -8.10 -4.00
CA GLN A 34 19.15 -7.57 -4.20
C GLN A 34 19.79 -7.14 -2.86
N HIS A 35 19.03 -6.45 -2.01
CA HIS A 35 19.48 -6.06 -0.68
C HIS A 35 19.90 -7.26 0.17
N TYR A 36 19.07 -8.31 0.25
CA TYR A 36 19.40 -9.54 0.98
C TYR A 36 20.57 -10.32 0.40
N THR A 37 20.88 -10.14 -0.89
CA THR A 37 22.08 -10.75 -1.49
C THR A 37 23.35 -10.06 -1.02
N GLN A 38 23.29 -8.76 -0.75
CA GLN A 38 24.46 -7.95 -0.37
C GLN A 38 24.61 -7.81 1.15
N ALA A 39 23.52 -7.88 1.90
CA ALA A 39 23.50 -7.61 3.34
C ALA A 39 23.68 -8.86 4.22
N LEU A 40 23.40 -10.06 3.70
CA LEU A 40 23.49 -11.31 4.45
C LEU A 40 24.66 -12.13 3.91
N GLU A 41 25.69 -12.30 4.73
CA GLU A 41 26.84 -13.15 4.45
C GLU A 41 26.97 -14.26 5.51
N PRO A 42 26.96 -15.54 5.13
CA PRO A 42 26.84 -16.05 3.75
C PRO A 42 25.43 -15.85 3.17
N ALA A 43 25.36 -15.67 1.85
CA ALA A 43 24.09 -15.47 1.15
C ALA A 43 23.11 -16.63 1.41
N PRO A 44 21.84 -16.35 1.78
CA PRO A 44 20.83 -17.38 1.98
C PRO A 44 20.55 -18.16 0.69
N ALA A 45 20.05 -19.39 0.83
CA ALA A 45 19.61 -20.19 -0.30
C ALA A 45 18.64 -19.39 -1.20
N VAL A 46 18.80 -19.52 -2.52
CA VAL A 46 18.01 -18.78 -3.53
C VAL A 46 16.50 -18.77 -3.24
N PRO A 47 15.82 -19.91 -2.99
CA PRO A 47 14.38 -19.91 -2.73
C PRO A 47 14.01 -19.17 -1.43
N LEU A 48 14.83 -19.29 -0.38
CA LEU A 48 14.59 -18.60 0.89
C LEU A 48 14.70 -17.08 0.73
N ARG A 49 15.71 -16.62 -0.02
CA ARG A 49 15.92 -15.20 -0.30
C ARG A 49 14.76 -14.56 -1.06
N TRP A 50 14.24 -15.23 -2.09
CA TRP A 50 13.06 -14.76 -2.82
C TRP A 50 11.81 -14.76 -1.94
N GLY A 51 11.63 -15.79 -1.11
CA GLY A 51 10.54 -15.85 -0.14
C GLY A 51 10.57 -14.69 0.85
N LEU A 52 11.73 -14.40 1.44
CA LEU A 52 11.92 -13.27 2.35
C LEU A 52 11.68 -11.93 1.66
N ALA A 53 12.19 -11.73 0.44
CA ALA A 53 12.01 -10.49 -0.31
C ALA A 53 10.52 -10.21 -0.61
N LEU A 54 9.79 -11.23 -1.05
CA LEU A 54 8.35 -11.12 -1.32
C LEU A 54 7.57 -10.88 -0.03
N LEU A 55 7.88 -11.60 1.04
CA LEU A 55 7.23 -11.45 2.34
C LEU A 55 7.43 -10.02 2.89
N THR A 56 8.65 -9.51 2.84
CA THR A 56 8.98 -8.14 3.28
C THR A 56 8.25 -7.10 2.44
N ALA A 57 8.20 -7.27 1.11
CA ALA A 57 7.44 -6.39 0.24
C ALA A 57 5.95 -6.37 0.63
N LEU A 58 5.33 -7.55 0.81
CA LEU A 58 3.94 -7.66 1.21
C LEU A 58 3.66 -7.02 2.58
N LEU A 59 4.51 -7.28 3.58
CA LEU A 59 4.40 -6.69 4.92
C LEU A 59 4.51 -5.16 4.88
N LEU A 60 5.42 -4.63 4.05
CA LEU A 60 5.52 -3.18 3.83
C LEU A 60 4.22 -2.61 3.29
N PHE A 61 3.63 -3.22 2.25
CA PHE A 61 2.35 -2.77 1.68
C PHE A 61 1.21 -2.87 2.70
N VAL A 62 1.16 -3.92 3.50
CA VAL A 62 0.17 -4.08 4.58
C VAL A 62 0.35 -2.98 5.63
N SER A 63 1.58 -2.67 6.03
CA SER A 63 1.88 -1.61 6.99
C SER A 63 1.43 -0.23 6.48
N VAL A 64 1.75 0.10 5.23
CA VAL A 64 1.31 1.34 4.58
C VAL A 64 -0.21 1.40 4.49
N LEU A 65 -0.87 0.30 4.12
CA LEU A 65 -2.33 0.24 4.11
C LEU A 65 -2.92 0.49 5.51
N LEU A 66 -2.37 -0.13 6.55
CA LEU A 66 -2.83 0.09 7.92
C LEU A 66 -2.60 1.54 8.38
N HIS A 67 -1.49 2.16 7.98
CA HIS A 67 -1.20 3.57 8.25
C HIS A 67 -2.28 4.49 7.64
N GLU A 68 -2.60 4.31 6.36
CA GLU A 68 -3.64 5.08 5.66
C GLU A 68 -5.06 4.82 6.21
N LEU A 69 -5.32 3.57 6.62
CA LEU A 69 -6.57 3.21 7.27
C LEU A 69 -6.69 3.93 8.63
N GLY A 70 -5.59 4.06 9.37
CA GLY A 70 -5.53 4.83 10.62
C GLY A 70 -5.94 6.29 10.41
N HIS A 71 -5.35 6.97 9.43
CA HIS A 71 -5.72 8.35 9.07
C HIS A 71 -7.20 8.46 8.70
N SER A 72 -7.71 7.51 7.92
CA SER A 72 -9.11 7.49 7.49
C SER A 72 -10.07 7.23 8.65
N LEU A 73 -9.70 6.37 9.61
CA LEU A 73 -10.47 6.11 10.82
C LEU A 73 -10.52 7.33 11.74
N VAL A 74 -9.43 8.07 11.86
CA VAL A 74 -9.38 9.33 12.61
C VAL A 74 -10.24 10.40 11.93
N ALA A 75 -10.22 10.49 10.59
CA ALA A 75 -11.09 11.40 9.86
C ALA A 75 -12.60 11.07 10.04
N LEU A 76 -12.94 9.77 10.05
CA LEU A 76 -14.29 9.29 10.34
C LEU A 76 -14.77 9.63 11.76
N SER A 77 -13.90 9.50 12.77
CA SER A 77 -14.25 9.86 14.15
C SER A 77 -14.42 11.37 14.35
N GLN A 78 -13.77 12.18 13.51
CA GLN A 78 -13.92 13.64 13.43
C GLN A 78 -15.13 14.09 12.58
N GLY A 79 -15.96 13.15 12.09
CA GLY A 79 -17.18 13.47 11.32
C GLY A 79 -16.95 13.77 9.84
N VAL A 80 -15.73 13.55 9.33
CA VAL A 80 -15.41 13.71 7.89
C VAL A 80 -15.74 12.41 7.16
N LYS A 81 -16.67 12.48 6.20
CA LYS A 81 -17.08 11.32 5.37
C LYS A 81 -15.96 10.92 4.42
N VAL A 82 -15.18 9.90 4.78
CA VAL A 82 -14.22 9.24 3.87
C VAL A 82 -14.97 8.28 2.95
N ARG A 83 -15.10 8.61 1.65
CA ARG A 83 -15.90 7.84 0.68
C ARG A 83 -15.16 6.67 0.00
N SER A 84 -13.83 6.71 -0.12
CA SER A 84 -13.05 5.57 -0.65
C SER A 84 -11.54 5.73 -0.40
N ILE A 85 -10.85 4.64 -0.08
CA ILE A 85 -9.38 4.56 -0.06
C ILE A 85 -8.97 3.77 -1.30
N THR A 86 -8.28 4.43 -2.23
CA THR A 86 -7.67 3.75 -3.36
C THR A 86 -6.20 3.51 -3.03
N LEU A 87 -5.74 2.25 -3.01
CA LEU A 87 -4.30 2.01 -2.94
C LEU A 87 -3.69 2.47 -4.25
N PHE A 88 -2.86 3.49 -4.18
CA PHE A 88 -2.02 3.92 -5.27
C PHE A 88 -0.54 3.59 -5.00
N LEU A 89 0.25 3.77 -6.05
CA LEU A 89 1.61 3.31 -6.28
C LEU A 89 2.63 3.51 -5.14
N LEU A 90 2.41 4.45 -4.21
CA LEU A 90 3.38 4.91 -3.21
C LEU A 90 2.78 5.13 -1.81
N GLY A 91 1.56 4.62 -1.59
CA GLY A 91 0.70 5.06 -0.48
C GLY A 91 -0.71 5.23 -1.00
N GLY A 92 -1.69 4.85 -0.19
CA GLY A 92 -3.09 5.00 -0.56
C GLY A 92 -3.39 6.46 -0.81
N VAL A 93 -3.64 6.84 -2.06
CA VAL A 93 -4.22 8.15 -2.32
C VAL A 93 -5.68 8.02 -1.89
N ALA A 94 -5.96 8.44 -0.66
CA ALA A 94 -7.33 8.67 -0.22
C ALA A 94 -7.91 9.71 -1.18
N SER A 95 -8.84 9.30 -2.04
CA SER A 95 -9.57 10.23 -2.89
C SER A 95 -10.53 10.99 -1.99
N VAL A 96 -10.04 12.06 -1.36
CA VAL A 96 -10.85 13.01 -0.61
C VAL A 96 -11.58 13.85 -1.66
N GLU A 97 -12.90 13.68 -1.77
CA GLU A 97 -13.76 14.32 -2.76
C GLU A 97 -13.89 15.85 -2.58
N ARG A 98 -13.12 16.45 -1.67
CA ARG A 98 -13.02 17.90 -1.49
C ARG A 98 -11.59 18.30 -1.20
N GLU A 99 -10.98 18.98 -2.15
CA GLU A 99 -10.00 20.01 -1.84
C GLU A 99 -10.67 21.02 -0.88
N CYS A 100 -10.01 21.37 0.21
CA CYS A 100 -10.42 22.51 1.02
C CYS A 100 -10.33 23.77 0.16
N SER A 101 -11.43 24.50 -0.03
CA SER A 101 -11.45 25.77 -0.74
C SER A 101 -11.03 26.97 0.10
N THR A 102 -10.21 26.80 1.14
CA THR A 102 -9.74 27.92 1.95
C THR A 102 -8.37 27.64 2.53
N ALA A 103 -7.33 28.06 1.81
CA ALA A 103 -6.16 28.61 2.48
C ALA A 103 -6.54 30.04 2.86
N ARG A 104 -6.51 30.35 4.15
CA ARG A 104 -6.47 31.74 4.61
C ARG A 104 -5.06 32.02 5.11
#